data_AF-A0A5N5D098-F1
#
_entry.id   AF-A0A5N5D098-F1
#
_cell.length_a   1.000
_cell.length_b   1.000
_cell.length_c   1.000
_cell.angle_alpha   90.00
_cell.angle_beta   90.00
_cell.angle_gamma   90.00
#
_symmetry.space_group_name_H-M   'P 1'
#
loop_
_entity.id
_entity.type
_entity.pdbx_description
1 polymer ?
#
loop_
_entity_poly.entity_id
_entity_poly.type
_entity_poly.pdbx_seq_one_letter_code
_entity_poly.pdbx_strand_id
1 'polypeptide(L)'
;MPAINEQSISLRDNGSQGDTDRLLPPGLCLKTTIQVFAGEEPEPFIIHKDILCASSDFFKNACKEPWKESAGVVELSGTEPRLFEVYARWLYSPDVLNLMEKPVVTTAANGAISVPAYEPLFHLYALGDMLQDSKFKNAILDKIVEVRRLVNYHPICFSAFVYSELPPSSPLRRLYVDFWVGSSASDWFNTKNPADDCNSPDAPMEFFRDVLRQSKTGGAGKKLWEEDICQYHEHPAGIKCQK
;
A
#
# COMPACT_ATOMS: atom_id res chain seq x y z
N MET A 1 -0.38 37.79 43.87
CA MET A 1 0.70 38.28 42.98
C MET A 1 2.01 37.80 43.57
N PRO A 2 2.74 36.91 42.88
CA PRO A 2 3.59 37.23 41.71
C PRO A 2 3.24 36.36 40.47
N ALA A 3 3.13 36.94 39.27
CA ALA A 3 4.17 37.13 38.25
C ALA A 3 4.59 35.82 37.54
N ILE A 4 3.87 35.52 36.46
CA ILE A 4 4.10 34.42 35.52
C ILE A 4 5.19 34.89 34.55
N ASN A 5 6.27 34.14 34.44
CA ASN A 5 7.38 34.44 33.53
C ASN A 5 7.09 33.80 32.16
N GLU A 6 6.64 34.61 31.21
CA GLU A 6 6.56 34.24 29.79
C GLU A 6 7.97 34.30 29.18
N GLN A 7 8.56 33.14 28.90
CA GLN A 7 9.70 33.04 27.99
C GLN A 7 9.23 32.44 26.66
N SER A 8 9.08 33.36 25.71
CA SER A 8 8.90 33.15 24.29
C SER A 8 10.11 32.41 23.71
N ILE A 9 9.90 31.13 23.35
CA ILE A 9 10.86 30.36 22.56
C ILE A 9 10.40 30.42 21.10
N SER A 10 11.08 31.29 20.34
CA SER A 10 11.06 31.30 18.89
C SER A 10 11.71 30.01 18.38
N LEU A 11 10.91 29.12 17.80
CA LEU A 11 11.41 28.03 16.96
C LEU A 11 11.06 28.35 15.51
N ARG A 12 12.13 28.50 14.75
CA ARG A 12 12.19 28.80 13.33
C ARG A 12 11.37 27.79 12.54
N ASP A 13 10.50 28.30 11.67
CA ASP A 13 9.99 27.58 10.52
C ASP A 13 11.18 27.13 9.66
N ASN A 14 11.57 25.87 9.81
CA ASN A 14 12.31 25.17 8.78
C ASN A 14 11.27 24.56 7.85
N GLY A 15 10.97 25.30 6.78
CA GLY A 15 10.18 24.82 5.66
C GLY A 15 10.75 23.50 5.15
N SER A 16 10.07 22.41 5.48
CA SER A 16 10.15 21.18 4.72
C SER A 16 9.45 21.46 3.40
N GLN A 17 10.24 21.74 2.37
CA GLN A 17 9.79 21.75 0.98
C GLN A 17 9.36 20.32 0.64
N GLY A 18 8.12 19.99 0.99
CA GLY A 18 7.45 18.78 0.57
C GLY A 18 7.24 18.87 -0.93
N ASP A 19 7.56 17.77 -1.62
CA ASP A 19 7.43 17.57 -3.05
C ASP A 19 5.94 17.60 -3.46
N THR A 20 5.36 18.80 -3.52
CA THR A 20 4.01 19.06 -4.01
C THR A 20 4.09 19.39 -5.49
N ASP A 21 4.16 18.40 -6.36
CA ASP A 21 3.49 18.43 -7.68
C ASP A 21 3.83 17.19 -8.50
N ARG A 22 3.14 16.08 -8.22
CA ARG A 22 2.71 15.21 -9.31
C ARG A 22 1.34 15.68 -9.78
N LEU A 23 1.36 16.80 -10.53
CA LEU A 23 0.24 17.18 -11.38
C LEU A 23 -0.09 16.02 -12.32
N LEU A 24 -1.37 15.90 -12.66
CA LEU A 24 -1.85 15.00 -13.71
C LEU A 24 -0.89 15.02 -14.92
N PRO A 25 -0.54 13.87 -15.52
CA PRO A 25 0.38 13.80 -16.64
C PRO A 25 0.10 14.89 -17.70
N PRO A 26 1.12 15.60 -18.21
CA PRO A 26 0.90 16.62 -19.23
C PRO A 26 0.29 15.99 -20.48
N GLY A 27 -0.72 16.66 -21.06
CA GLY A 27 -1.38 16.21 -22.30
C GLY A 27 -2.63 15.34 -22.13
N LEU A 28 -3.15 15.17 -20.91
CA LEU A 28 -4.42 14.47 -20.67
C LEU A 28 -5.63 15.25 -21.22
N CYS A 29 -6.55 14.55 -21.87
CA CYS A 29 -7.82 15.09 -22.36
C CYS A 29 -8.98 14.67 -21.44
N LEU A 30 -9.53 15.62 -20.69
CA LEU A 30 -10.64 15.38 -19.75
C LEU A 30 -12.03 15.44 -20.41
N LYS A 31 -12.13 15.01 -21.67
CA LYS A 31 -13.40 15.06 -22.43
C LYS A 31 -14.23 13.79 -22.33
N THR A 32 -13.57 12.65 -22.15
CA THR A 32 -14.22 11.34 -22.18
C THR A 32 -14.13 10.71 -20.79
N THR A 33 -15.23 10.13 -20.34
CA THR A 33 -15.32 9.42 -19.07
C THR A 33 -15.65 7.95 -19.30
N ILE A 34 -15.32 7.14 -18.31
CA ILE A 34 -15.65 5.72 -18.19
C ILE A 34 -16.50 5.58 -16.92
N GLN A 35 -17.52 4.74 -17.00
CA GLN A 35 -18.31 4.27 -15.86
C GLN A 35 -17.67 2.98 -15.34
N VAL A 36 -17.26 2.98 -14.08
CA VAL A 36 -16.73 1.78 -13.42
C VAL A 36 -17.69 1.34 -12.33
N PHE A 37 -18.23 0.15 -12.46
CA PHE A 37 -19.05 -0.50 -11.43
C PHE A 37 -18.13 -1.34 -10.55
N ALA A 38 -18.00 -1.00 -9.27
CA ALA A 38 -17.20 -1.75 -8.32
C ALA A 38 -18.10 -2.58 -7.40
N GLY A 39 -17.87 -3.89 -7.33
CA GLY A 39 -18.66 -4.78 -6.47
C GLY A 39 -20.15 -4.77 -6.84
N GLU A 40 -21.00 -4.63 -5.82
CA GLU A 40 -22.46 -4.57 -5.96
C GLU A 40 -23.01 -3.13 -5.88
N GLU A 41 -22.14 -2.11 -6.00
CA GLU A 41 -22.56 -0.71 -5.95
C GLU A 41 -23.49 -0.39 -7.14
N PRO A 42 -24.71 0.13 -6.90
CA PRO A 42 -25.67 0.42 -7.97
C PRO A 42 -25.22 1.59 -8.85
N GLU A 43 -24.49 2.55 -8.30
CA GLU A 43 -24.03 3.74 -9.01
C GLU A 43 -22.57 3.59 -9.46
N PRO A 44 -22.24 3.88 -10.73
CA PRO A 44 -20.89 3.78 -11.22
C PRO A 44 -20.02 4.96 -10.76
N PHE A 45 -18.73 4.69 -10.59
CA PHE A 45 -17.71 5.72 -10.53
C PHE A 45 -17.48 6.29 -11.92
N ILE A 46 -17.63 7.61 -12.08
CA ILE A 46 -17.40 8.31 -13.35
C ILE A 46 -15.98 8.90 -13.33
N ILE A 47 -15.08 8.35 -14.13
CA ILE A 47 -13.65 8.72 -14.14
C ILE A 47 -13.22 9.10 -15.55
N HIS A 48 -12.34 10.10 -15.69
CA HIS A 48 -11.80 10.47 -17.00
C HIS A 48 -10.93 9.35 -17.60
N LYS A 49 -11.26 8.95 -18.83
CA LYS A 49 -10.64 7.84 -19.57
C LYS A 49 -9.12 7.98 -19.62
N ASP A 50 -8.65 9.17 -19.97
CA ASP A 50 -7.22 9.43 -20.17
C ASP A 50 -6.43 9.29 -18.86
N ILE A 51 -6.99 9.77 -17.73
CA ILE A 51 -6.35 9.63 -16.41
C ILE A 51 -6.21 8.14 -16.06
N LEU A 52 -7.31 7.40 -16.20
CA LEU A 52 -7.38 6.00 -15.84
C LEU A 52 -6.43 5.14 -16.71
N CYS A 53 -6.43 5.35 -18.02
CA CYS A 53 -5.56 4.62 -18.96
C CYS A 53 -4.09 5.02 -18.88
N ALA A 54 -3.78 6.25 -18.44
CA ALA A 54 -2.39 6.70 -18.23
C ALA A 54 -1.77 6.13 -16.94
N SER A 55 -2.61 5.69 -16.00
CA SER A 55 -2.17 5.10 -14.73
C SER A 55 -2.15 3.58 -14.77
N SER A 56 -3.22 2.95 -15.29
CA SER A 56 -3.45 1.51 -15.22
C SER A 56 -3.37 0.84 -16.59
N ASP A 57 -2.50 -0.16 -16.71
CA ASP A 57 -2.39 -0.97 -17.93
C ASP A 57 -3.64 -1.86 -18.13
N PHE A 58 -4.33 -2.25 -17.04
CA PHE A 58 -5.63 -2.92 -17.13
C PHE A 58 -6.64 -2.06 -17.89
N PHE A 59 -6.87 -0.82 -17.45
CA PHE A 59 -7.84 0.06 -18.10
C PHE A 59 -7.39 0.48 -19.50
N LYS A 60 -6.10 0.72 -19.70
CA LYS A 60 -5.52 0.97 -21.03
C LYS A 60 -5.81 -0.16 -22.01
N ASN A 61 -5.86 -1.40 -21.56
CA ASN A 61 -6.17 -2.56 -22.39
C ASN A 61 -7.67 -2.79 -22.54
N ALA A 62 -8.44 -2.68 -21.45
CA ALA A 62 -9.90 -2.80 -21.47
C ALA A 62 -10.56 -1.73 -22.38
N CYS A 63 -9.97 -0.54 -22.47
CA CYS A 63 -10.48 0.55 -23.27
C CYS A 63 -10.14 0.49 -24.77
N LYS A 64 -9.38 -0.52 -25.22
CA LYS A 64 -9.06 -0.74 -26.64
C LYS A 64 -10.19 -1.52 -27.31
N GLU A 65 -10.37 -1.32 -28.60
CA GLU A 65 -11.24 -2.20 -29.39
C GLU A 65 -10.58 -3.59 -29.54
N PRO A 66 -11.37 -4.68 -29.69
CA PRO A 66 -12.82 -4.75 -29.85
C PRO A 66 -13.60 -5.04 -28.54
N TRP A 67 -13.00 -4.78 -27.37
CA TRP A 67 -13.59 -5.10 -26.08
C TRP A 67 -14.90 -4.34 -25.83
N LYS A 68 -15.90 -4.96 -25.17
CA LYS A 68 -17.20 -4.34 -24.89
C LYS A 68 -17.03 -3.06 -24.04
N GLU A 69 -15.98 -3.07 -23.22
CA GLU A 69 -15.55 -2.03 -22.32
C GLU A 69 -15.04 -0.78 -23.07
N SER A 70 -14.71 -0.89 -24.36
CA SER A 70 -14.39 0.26 -25.20
C SER A 70 -15.55 1.24 -25.33
N ALA A 71 -16.79 0.78 -25.08
CA ALA A 71 -18.00 1.58 -24.97
C ALA A 71 -18.05 2.48 -23.71
N GLY A 72 -17.05 2.39 -22.83
CA GLY A 72 -16.91 3.25 -21.65
C GLY A 72 -17.57 2.71 -20.38
N VAL A 73 -17.80 1.40 -20.29
CA VAL A 73 -18.35 0.74 -19.10
C VAL A 73 -17.46 -0.43 -18.69
N VAL A 74 -17.01 -0.48 -17.44
CA VAL A 74 -16.18 -1.55 -16.87
C VAL A 74 -16.81 -2.06 -15.58
N GLU A 75 -16.87 -3.37 -15.42
CA GLU A 75 -17.38 -4.03 -14.21
C GLU A 75 -16.23 -4.71 -13.46
N LEU A 76 -16.05 -4.36 -12.18
CA LEU A 76 -15.05 -4.93 -11.28
C LEU A 76 -15.76 -5.75 -10.19
N SER A 77 -16.37 -6.86 -10.61
CA SER A 77 -17.06 -7.78 -9.71
C SER A 77 -16.09 -8.34 -8.67
N GLY A 78 -16.41 -8.20 -7.39
CA GLY A 78 -15.55 -8.62 -6.27
C GLY A 78 -14.63 -7.54 -5.70
N THR A 79 -14.60 -6.34 -6.27
CA THR A 79 -13.92 -5.19 -5.65
C THR A 79 -14.83 -4.51 -4.63
N GLU A 80 -14.34 -4.28 -3.41
CA GLU A 80 -15.07 -3.47 -2.43
C GLU A 80 -15.17 -2.00 -2.91
N PRO A 81 -16.38 -1.41 -2.98
CA PRO A 81 -16.57 -0.04 -3.49
C PRO A 81 -15.68 1.00 -2.80
N ARG A 82 -15.46 0.86 -1.49
CA ARG A 82 -14.64 1.78 -0.68
C ARG A 82 -13.17 1.78 -1.10
N LEU A 83 -12.62 0.62 -1.45
CA LEU A 83 -11.24 0.52 -1.94
C LEU A 83 -11.10 1.20 -3.30
N PHE A 84 -12.08 0.99 -4.18
CA PHE A 84 -12.11 1.64 -5.48
C PHE A 84 -12.29 3.16 -5.36
N GLU A 85 -13.08 3.65 -4.39
CA GLU A 85 -13.21 5.09 -4.12
C GLU A 85 -11.86 5.71 -3.76
N VAL A 86 -11.07 5.06 -2.89
CA VAL A 86 -9.72 5.54 -2.52
C VAL A 86 -8.80 5.57 -3.75
N TYR A 87 -8.80 4.51 -4.56
CA TYR A 87 -8.05 4.46 -5.81
C TYR A 87 -8.49 5.57 -6.79
N ALA A 88 -9.80 5.75 -6.98
CA ALA A 88 -10.36 6.77 -7.86
C ALA A 88 -9.95 8.17 -7.41
N ARG A 89 -9.98 8.45 -6.10
CA ARG A 89 -9.50 9.73 -5.55
C ARG A 89 -7.99 9.90 -5.74
N TRP A 90 -7.21 8.84 -5.53
CA TRP A 90 -5.76 8.85 -5.70
C TRP A 90 -5.34 9.21 -7.14
N LEU A 91 -6.08 8.74 -8.15
CA LEU A 91 -5.83 9.08 -9.55
C LEU A 91 -5.83 10.58 -9.83
N TYR A 92 -6.63 11.36 -9.08
CA TYR A 92 -6.68 12.82 -9.21
C TYR A 92 -5.76 13.52 -8.20
N SER A 93 -5.51 12.91 -7.05
CA SER A 93 -4.74 13.51 -5.97
C SER A 93 -3.94 12.42 -5.23
N PRO A 94 -2.63 12.28 -5.54
CA PRO A 94 -1.78 11.28 -4.88
C PRO A 94 -1.73 11.43 -3.35
N ASP A 95 -1.97 12.63 -2.82
CA ASP A 95 -1.97 12.94 -1.38
C ASP A 95 -3.13 12.33 -0.59
N VAL A 96 -4.11 11.70 -1.25
CA VAL A 96 -5.23 11.05 -0.57
C VAL A 96 -4.77 10.01 0.46
N LEU A 97 -3.66 9.32 0.21
CA LEU A 97 -3.09 8.37 1.18
C LEU A 97 -2.57 9.06 2.45
N ASN A 98 -2.16 10.34 2.37
CA ASN A 98 -1.71 11.13 3.51
C ASN A 98 -2.87 11.64 4.37
N LEU A 99 -4.10 11.57 3.85
CA LEU A 99 -5.32 11.92 4.59
C LEU A 99 -5.86 10.76 5.43
N MET A 100 -5.27 9.56 5.32
CA MET A 100 -5.62 8.44 6.21
C MET A 100 -5.33 8.81 7.67
N GLU A 101 -6.15 8.30 8.57
CA GLU A 101 -5.98 8.53 10.00
C GLU A 101 -4.58 8.11 10.47
N LYS A 102 -4.05 8.84 11.46
CA LYS A 102 -2.74 8.52 12.02
C LYS A 102 -2.75 7.07 12.54
N PRO A 103 -1.79 6.24 12.13
CA PRO A 103 -1.78 4.85 12.55
C PRO A 103 -1.54 4.75 14.06
N VAL A 104 -2.26 3.83 14.69
CA VAL A 104 -2.12 3.53 16.12
C VAL A 104 -1.94 2.03 16.30
N VAL A 105 -1.14 1.67 17.30
CA VAL A 105 -1.10 0.29 17.81
C VAL A 105 -2.31 0.12 18.72
N THR A 106 -3.13 -0.89 18.45
CA THR A 106 -4.29 -1.22 19.27
C THR A 106 -4.02 -2.48 20.09
N THR A 107 -4.73 -2.62 21.21
CA THR A 107 -4.73 -3.86 21.99
C THR A 107 -6.18 -4.22 22.30
N ALA A 108 -6.63 -5.35 21.76
CA ALA A 108 -7.99 -5.84 21.98
C ALA A 108 -8.14 -6.47 23.38
N ALA A 109 -9.38 -6.73 23.79
CA ALA A 109 -9.68 -7.29 25.11
C ALA A 109 -9.03 -8.67 25.36
N ASN A 110 -8.79 -9.45 24.30
CA ASN A 110 -8.08 -10.74 24.37
C ASN A 110 -6.54 -10.60 24.37
N GLY A 111 -6.01 -9.38 24.44
CA GLY A 111 -4.57 -9.09 24.39
C GLY A 111 -3.97 -9.05 22.98
N ALA A 112 -4.80 -9.15 21.93
CA ALA A 112 -4.30 -9.05 20.55
C ALA A 112 -3.77 -7.66 20.24
N ILE A 113 -2.51 -7.59 19.83
CA ILE A 113 -1.85 -6.35 19.40
C ILE A 113 -1.84 -6.30 17.88
N SER A 114 -2.37 -5.24 17.30
CA SER A 114 -2.38 -5.04 15.86
C SER A 114 -2.25 -3.57 15.49
N VAL A 115 -2.13 -3.31 14.19
CA VAL A 115 -2.12 -1.95 13.62
C VAL A 115 -3.17 -1.94 12.52
N PRO A 116 -4.40 -1.46 12.81
CA PRO A 116 -5.53 -1.53 11.87
C PRO A 116 -5.27 -0.86 10.52
N ALA A 117 -4.36 0.12 10.48
CA ALA A 117 -3.99 0.84 9.26
C ALA A 117 -3.39 -0.06 8.16
N TYR A 118 -2.84 -1.24 8.50
CA TYR A 118 -2.29 -2.14 7.48
C TYR A 118 -3.35 -2.82 6.63
N GLU A 119 -4.52 -3.14 7.20
CA GLU A 119 -5.56 -3.89 6.49
C GLU A 119 -6.03 -3.19 5.21
N PRO A 120 -6.49 -1.91 5.24
CA PRO A 120 -6.87 -1.23 4.00
C PRO A 120 -5.68 -1.08 3.03
N LEU A 121 -4.45 -0.89 3.51
CA LEU A 121 -3.28 -0.76 2.64
C LEU A 121 -2.98 -2.06 1.88
N PHE A 122 -3.09 -3.22 2.53
CA PHE A 122 -2.88 -4.52 1.87
C PHE A 122 -3.94 -4.79 0.81
N HIS A 123 -5.21 -4.46 1.10
CA HIS A 123 -6.31 -4.59 0.13
C HIS A 123 -6.18 -3.58 -1.03
N LEU A 124 -5.76 -2.34 -0.76
CA LEU A 124 -5.48 -1.35 -1.81
C LEU A 124 -4.31 -1.79 -2.70
N TYR A 125 -3.27 -2.42 -2.14
CA TYR A 125 -2.20 -2.99 -2.94
C TYR A 125 -2.71 -4.11 -3.86
N ALA A 126 -3.52 -5.03 -3.34
CA ALA A 126 -4.12 -6.11 -4.14
C ALA A 126 -5.02 -5.55 -5.26
N LEU A 127 -5.80 -4.50 -4.97
CA LEU A 127 -6.54 -3.76 -6.00
C LEU A 127 -5.59 -3.17 -7.06
N GLY A 128 -4.49 -2.55 -6.65
CA GLY A 128 -3.48 -2.03 -7.57
C GLY A 128 -2.82 -3.12 -8.43
N ASP A 129 -2.65 -4.33 -7.89
CA ASP A 129 -2.13 -5.48 -8.64
C ASP A 129 -3.15 -5.97 -9.69
N MET A 130 -4.41 -6.13 -9.29
CA MET A 130 -5.53 -6.45 -10.20
C MET A 130 -5.65 -5.44 -11.33
N LEU A 131 -5.54 -4.14 -11.00
CA LEU A 131 -5.62 -3.04 -11.96
C LEU A 131 -4.30 -2.80 -12.72
N GLN A 132 -3.25 -3.57 -12.45
CA GLN A 132 -1.94 -3.42 -13.09
C GLN A 132 -1.43 -1.97 -13.05
N ASP A 133 -1.58 -1.31 -11.89
CA ASP A 133 -1.13 0.06 -11.67
C ASP A 133 0.09 0.07 -10.74
N SER A 134 1.27 -0.02 -11.36
CA SER A 134 2.55 0.00 -10.62
C SER A 134 2.77 1.31 -9.86
N LYS A 135 2.26 2.45 -10.33
CA LYS A 135 2.42 3.74 -9.62
C LYS A 135 1.63 3.74 -8.33
N PHE A 136 0.41 3.21 -8.38
CA PHE A 136 -0.44 3.06 -7.20
C PHE A 136 0.17 2.06 -6.22
N LYS A 137 0.58 0.88 -6.70
CA LYS A 137 1.26 -0.12 -5.87
C LYS A 137 2.48 0.45 -5.14
N ASN A 138 3.33 1.21 -5.83
CA ASN A 138 4.50 1.85 -5.22
C ASN A 138 4.08 2.85 -4.11
N ALA A 139 3.09 3.70 -4.37
CA ALA A 139 2.61 4.66 -3.36
C ALA A 139 2.05 3.95 -2.10
N ILE A 140 1.40 2.79 -2.26
CA ILE A 140 0.92 1.98 -1.14
C ILE A 140 2.09 1.34 -0.37
N LEU A 141 3.14 0.87 -1.04
CA LEU A 141 4.34 0.34 -0.37
C LEU A 141 5.05 1.41 0.47
N ASP A 142 5.21 2.62 -0.09
CA ASP A 142 5.72 3.78 0.63
C ASP A 142 4.88 4.04 1.89
N LYS A 143 3.55 4.01 1.76
CA LYS A 143 2.65 4.23 2.90
C LYS A 143 2.74 3.14 3.96
N ILE A 144 2.88 1.87 3.58
CA ILE A 144 3.07 0.74 4.51
C ILE A 144 4.36 0.95 5.32
N VAL A 145 5.45 1.36 4.66
CA VAL A 145 6.73 1.63 5.35
C VAL A 145 6.66 2.87 6.23
N GLU A 146 5.96 3.92 5.80
CA GLU A 146 5.67 5.09 6.64
C GLU A 146 4.91 4.70 7.91
N VAL A 147 3.84 3.91 7.78
CA VAL A 147 3.07 3.39 8.93
C VAL A 147 4.01 2.61 9.86
N ARG A 148 4.79 1.67 9.33
CA ARG A 148 5.77 0.90 10.11
C ARG A 148 6.76 1.79 10.84
N ARG A 149 7.22 2.88 10.22
CA ARG A 149 8.15 3.84 10.84
C ARG A 149 7.47 4.61 11.97
N LEU A 150 6.24 5.07 11.77
CA LEU A 150 5.48 5.86 12.74
C LEU A 150 5.13 5.06 13.99
N VAL A 151 4.65 3.82 13.84
CA VAL A 151 4.24 2.98 14.98
C VAL A 151 5.32 2.03 15.49
N ASN A 152 6.43 1.90 14.76
CA ASN A 152 7.50 0.93 15.03
C ASN A 152 7.01 -0.51 15.23
N TYR A 153 5.98 -0.90 14.48
CA TYR A 153 5.35 -2.22 14.53
C TYR A 153 5.04 -2.67 13.11
N HIS A 154 5.48 -3.86 12.70
CA HIS A 154 5.30 -4.36 11.33
C HIS A 154 4.01 -5.19 11.21
N PRO A 155 3.47 -5.40 9.99
CA PRO A 155 2.29 -6.24 9.81
C PRO A 155 2.62 -7.71 10.13
N ILE A 156 1.83 -8.33 11.03
CA ILE A 156 2.04 -9.70 11.51
C ILE A 156 0.90 -10.68 11.18
N CYS A 157 -0.21 -10.16 10.65
CA CYS A 157 -1.49 -10.87 10.52
C CYS A 157 -1.97 -10.94 9.07
N PHE A 158 -1.04 -11.05 8.12
CA PHE A 158 -1.33 -11.01 6.69
C PHE A 158 -0.63 -12.11 5.90
N SER A 159 -0.05 -13.13 6.54
CA SER A 159 0.62 -14.21 5.80
C SER A 159 -0.36 -14.96 4.90
N ALA A 160 -1.57 -15.28 5.40
CA ALA A 160 -2.58 -15.94 4.59
C ALA A 160 -2.97 -15.09 3.38
N PHE A 161 -3.32 -13.82 3.61
CA PHE A 161 -3.71 -12.87 2.56
C PHE A 161 -2.61 -12.69 1.50
N VAL A 162 -1.36 -12.45 1.91
CA VAL A 162 -0.24 -12.19 0.99
C VAL A 162 0.01 -13.38 0.08
N TYR A 163 -0.23 -14.61 0.53
CA TYR A 163 0.06 -15.82 -0.23
C TYR A 163 -1.16 -16.35 -0.99
N SER A 164 -2.39 -15.95 -0.62
CA SER A 164 -3.60 -16.28 -1.38
C SER A 164 -3.88 -15.26 -2.50
N GLU A 165 -3.71 -13.96 -2.21
CA GLU A 165 -4.15 -12.89 -3.10
C GLU A 165 -3.07 -12.40 -4.07
N LEU A 166 -1.78 -12.59 -3.75
CA LEU A 166 -0.69 -11.98 -4.50
C LEU A 166 0.22 -13.02 -5.16
N PRO A 167 0.72 -12.73 -6.38
CA PRO A 167 1.64 -13.65 -7.07
C PRO A 167 2.98 -13.76 -6.31
N PRO A 168 3.73 -14.87 -6.46
CA PRO A 168 5.05 -15.04 -5.84
C PRO A 168 6.07 -13.94 -6.19
N SER A 169 5.91 -13.29 -7.34
CA SER A 169 6.75 -12.16 -7.78
C SER A 169 6.38 -10.82 -7.15
N SER A 170 5.28 -10.75 -6.38
CA SER A 170 4.75 -9.51 -5.82
C SER A 170 5.76 -8.80 -4.93
N PRO A 171 6.04 -7.51 -5.17
CA PRO A 171 6.88 -6.72 -4.28
C PRO A 171 6.38 -6.62 -2.84
N LEU A 172 5.06 -6.53 -2.61
CA LEU A 172 4.50 -6.54 -1.25
C LEU A 172 4.79 -7.86 -0.54
N ARG A 173 4.75 -9.01 -1.25
CA ARG A 173 5.12 -10.30 -0.66
C ARG A 173 6.60 -10.32 -0.24
N ARG A 174 7.49 -9.76 -1.05
CA ARG A 174 8.92 -9.60 -0.68
C ARG A 174 9.10 -8.69 0.54
N LEU A 175 8.46 -7.52 0.54
CA LEU A 175 8.52 -6.56 1.65
C LEU A 175 8.00 -7.18 2.96
N TYR A 176 6.89 -7.92 2.88
CA TYR A 176 6.32 -8.63 4.03
C TYR A 176 7.32 -9.61 4.63
N VAL A 177 7.95 -10.44 3.81
CA VAL A 177 9.00 -11.38 4.25
C VAL A 177 10.18 -10.63 4.87
N ASP A 178 10.62 -9.54 4.28
CA ASP A 178 11.75 -8.76 4.79
C ASP A 178 11.44 -8.11 6.14
N PHE A 179 10.19 -7.69 6.42
CA PHE A 179 9.82 -7.22 7.75
C PHE A 179 10.09 -8.27 8.83
N TRP A 180 9.71 -9.53 8.58
CA TRP A 180 9.94 -10.64 9.50
C TRP A 180 11.43 -10.94 9.66
N VAL A 181 12.19 -10.98 8.56
CA VAL A 181 13.63 -11.28 8.59
C VAL A 181 14.44 -10.16 9.27
N GLY A 182 14.02 -8.91 9.09
CA GLY A 182 14.72 -7.72 9.57
C GLY A 182 14.32 -7.24 10.96
N SER A 183 13.09 -7.56 11.42
CA SER A 183 12.54 -7.01 12.67
C SER A 183 12.13 -8.05 13.72
N SER A 184 12.01 -9.33 13.38
CA SER A 184 11.52 -10.34 14.32
C SER A 184 12.65 -10.92 15.18
N ALA A 185 12.40 -10.98 16.48
CA ALA A 185 13.30 -11.63 17.45
C ALA A 185 13.22 -13.16 17.31
N SER A 186 14.24 -13.90 17.75
CA SER A 186 14.32 -15.36 17.56
C SER A 186 13.13 -16.17 18.11
N ASP A 187 12.37 -15.57 19.02
CA ASP A 187 11.18 -16.13 19.65
C ASP A 187 9.88 -15.83 18.91
N TRP A 188 9.92 -15.20 17.72
CA TRP A 188 8.73 -14.88 16.94
C TRP A 188 7.88 -16.09 16.56
N PHE A 189 8.50 -17.27 16.45
CA PHE A 189 7.82 -18.57 16.28
C PHE A 189 7.00 -19.01 17.50
N ASN A 190 7.18 -18.37 18.65
CA ASN A 190 6.54 -18.67 19.93
C ASN A 190 5.74 -17.48 20.48
N THR A 191 5.40 -16.53 19.61
CA THR A 191 4.56 -15.39 19.98
C THR A 191 3.24 -15.86 20.60
N LYS A 192 2.76 -15.08 21.57
CA LYS A 192 1.45 -15.30 22.21
C LYS A 192 0.41 -14.29 21.75
N ASN A 193 0.74 -13.45 20.77
CA ASN A 193 -0.17 -12.45 20.25
C ASN A 193 -1.28 -13.14 19.44
N PRO A 194 -2.56 -13.11 19.87
CA PRO A 194 -3.63 -13.79 19.15
C PRO A 194 -3.94 -13.23 17.76
N ALA A 195 -3.46 -12.01 17.43
CA ALA A 195 -3.59 -11.47 16.07
C ALA A 195 -2.59 -12.09 15.08
N ASP A 196 -1.52 -12.72 15.55
CA ASP A 196 -0.45 -13.23 14.70
C ASP A 196 -0.91 -14.45 13.90
N ASP A 197 -1.17 -14.25 12.60
CA ASP A 197 -1.61 -15.32 11.71
C ASP A 197 -0.44 -16.18 11.24
N CYS A 198 0.78 -15.67 11.35
CA CYS A 198 2.00 -16.30 10.87
C CYS A 198 2.41 -17.49 11.73
N ASN A 199 1.86 -17.62 12.94
CA ASN A 199 2.05 -18.77 13.82
C ASN A 199 0.79 -19.64 13.96
N SER A 200 -0.25 -19.36 13.17
CA SER A 200 -1.42 -20.22 13.05
C SER A 200 -1.04 -21.55 12.38
N PRO A 201 -1.69 -22.68 12.74
CA PRO A 201 -1.60 -23.92 11.96
C PRO A 201 -1.94 -23.75 10.47
N ASP A 202 -2.73 -22.72 10.14
CA ASP A 202 -3.17 -22.40 8.78
C ASP A 202 -2.19 -21.46 8.04
N ALA A 203 -1.09 -21.04 8.68
CA ALA A 203 -0.09 -20.19 8.07
C ALA A 203 0.52 -20.85 6.81
N PRO A 204 0.63 -20.14 5.67
CA PRO A 204 1.12 -20.74 4.42
C PRO A 204 2.54 -21.30 4.56
N MET A 205 2.75 -22.57 4.23
CA MET A 205 4.09 -23.19 4.31
C MET A 205 5.14 -22.44 3.48
N GLU A 206 4.72 -21.86 2.36
CA GLU A 206 5.60 -21.04 1.52
C GLU A 206 6.13 -19.80 2.25
N PHE A 207 5.35 -19.20 3.15
CA PHE A 207 5.79 -18.03 3.93
C PHE A 207 7.03 -18.35 4.75
N PHE A 208 7.01 -19.45 5.49
CA PHE A 208 8.17 -19.87 6.27
C PHE A 208 9.38 -20.21 5.40
N ARG A 209 9.16 -20.79 4.21
CA ARG A 209 10.26 -21.09 3.27
C ARG A 209 10.90 -19.82 2.75
N ASP A 210 10.11 -18.80 2.42
CA ASP A 210 10.60 -17.52 1.92
C ASP A 210 11.36 -16.77 3.03
N VAL A 211 10.84 -16.73 4.26
CA VAL A 211 11.53 -16.18 5.44
C VAL A 211 12.86 -16.90 5.71
N LEU A 212 12.87 -18.24 5.66
CA LEU A 212 14.09 -19.02 5.87
C LEU A 212 15.13 -18.75 4.77
N ARG A 213 14.70 -18.72 3.49
CA ARG A 213 15.58 -18.45 2.35
C ARG A 213 16.20 -17.07 2.47
N GLN A 214 15.40 -16.06 2.78
CA GLN A 214 15.84 -14.68 2.92
C GLN A 214 16.77 -14.49 4.14
N SER A 215 16.50 -15.19 5.24
CA SER A 215 17.39 -15.21 6.40
C SER A 215 18.77 -15.80 6.08
N LYS A 216 18.83 -16.86 5.26
CA LYS A 216 20.09 -17.53 4.88
C LYS A 216 20.88 -16.81 3.80
N THR A 217 20.26 -15.92 3.04
CA THR A 217 20.89 -15.11 1.99
C THR A 217 21.37 -13.74 2.47
N GLY A 218 21.35 -13.51 3.79
CA GLY A 218 21.99 -12.34 4.43
C GLY A 218 21.05 -11.17 4.68
N GLY A 219 19.73 -11.37 4.66
CA GLY A 219 18.74 -10.38 5.08
C GLY A 219 18.58 -10.25 6.59
N ALA A 220 19.04 -11.24 7.37
CA ALA A 220 18.79 -11.31 8.82
C ALA A 220 19.22 -10.03 9.56
N GLY A 221 18.27 -9.40 10.27
CA GLY A 221 18.49 -8.17 11.04
C GLY A 221 18.66 -6.88 10.21
N LYS A 222 18.55 -6.95 8.88
CA LYS A 222 18.61 -5.78 8.00
C LYS A 222 17.22 -5.23 7.73
N LYS A 223 17.07 -3.92 7.88
CA LYS A 223 15.84 -3.21 7.56
C LYS A 223 15.92 -2.69 6.12
N LEU A 224 15.89 -3.61 5.15
CA LEU A 224 16.11 -3.30 3.74
C LEU A 224 15.22 -2.16 3.21
N TRP A 225 13.97 -2.09 3.68
CA TRP A 225 13.03 -1.01 3.35
C TRP A 225 13.43 0.38 3.88
N GLU A 226 14.23 0.46 4.94
CA GLU A 226 14.79 1.74 5.42
C GLU A 226 16.03 2.16 4.62
N GLU A 227 16.77 1.19 4.06
CA GLU A 227 17.97 1.44 3.27
C GLU A 227 17.63 1.94 1.86
N ASP A 228 16.67 1.28 1.19
CA ASP A 228 16.21 1.65 -0.14
C ASP A 228 14.81 1.07 -0.41
N ILE A 229 13.75 1.85 -0.21
CA ILE A 229 12.37 1.43 -0.52
C ILE A 229 12.19 1.12 -2.02
N CYS A 230 12.98 1.74 -2.89
CA CYS A 230 12.89 1.60 -4.35
C CYS A 230 13.12 0.15 -4.81
N GLN A 231 13.78 -0.71 -4.01
CA GLN A 231 13.96 -2.12 -4.34
C GLN A 231 12.63 -2.92 -4.35
N TYR A 232 11.59 -2.38 -3.70
CA TYR A 232 10.24 -2.91 -3.72
C TYR A 232 9.36 -2.20 -4.77
N HIS A 233 9.86 -1.17 -5.45
CA HIS A 233 9.08 -0.47 -6.46
C HIS A 233 9.17 -1.11 -7.83
N GLU A 234 8.06 -1.05 -8.55
CA GLU A 234 7.97 -1.44 -9.95
C GLU A 234 8.26 -0.24 -10.85
N HIS A 235 9.25 -0.41 -11.72
CA HIS A 235 9.68 0.61 -12.67
C HIS A 235 9.92 -0.02 -14.05
N PRO A 236 9.82 0.77 -15.14
CA PRO A 236 10.39 0.36 -16.42
C PRO A 236 11.89 0.06 -16.27
N ALA A 237 12.39 -0.84 -17.13
CA ALA A 237 13.78 -1.30 -17.05
C ALA A 237 14.78 -0.13 -17.04
N GLY A 238 15.69 -0.15 -16.07
CA GLY A 238 16.75 0.87 -15.91
C GLY A 238 16.32 2.15 -15.19
N ILE A 239 15.05 2.30 -14.81
CA ILE A 239 14.55 3.45 -14.05
C ILE A 239 14.53 3.13 -12.55
N LYS A 240 14.88 4.11 -11.73
CA LYS A 240 14.75 4.08 -10.27
C LYS A 240 13.96 5.29 -9.79
N CYS A 241 13.48 5.24 -8.55
CA CYS A 241 12.97 6.43 -7.86
C CYS A 241 14.02 7.53 -7.83
N GLN A 242 13.58 8.77 -8.01
CA GLN A 242 14.42 9.93 -7.73
C GLN A 242 14.59 10.02 -6.22
N LYS A 243 15.84 10.21 -5.76
CA LYS A 243 16.18 10.34 -4.34
C LYS A 243 16.07 11.79 -3.88
#